data_AF-A0A257LYP2-F1
#
_entry.id   AF-A0A257LYP2-F1
#
_cell.length_a   1.000
_cell.length_b   1.000
_cell.length_c   1.000
_cell.angle_alpha   90.00
_cell.angle_beta   90.00
_cell.angle_gamma   90.00
#
_symmetry.space_group_name_H-M   'P 1'
#
loop_
_entity.id
_entity.type
_entity.pdbx_description
1 polymer ?
#
loop_
_entity_poly.entity_id
_entity_poly.type
_entity_poly.pdbx_seq_one_letter_code
_entity_poly.pdbx_strand_id
1 'polypeptide(L)'
;MGGSIASAFAKAFRVPPAALRILLMAGVAAGFGAVFGTPLAGAVFALEVLVIGRIQYDALLPCLLAALVGNWTCEAWGIVHTRYEVAFMRDVIIPSQGFHFDPWLLGRVVLASVAFGLCATFFTRASHWLGGVMKQLCPNSLLRPVIGGVAIIALVHLLGTREFLGLGVWSPNPGDLTISSFFQPGNTVQWAWFWKLLFTVITLSSGFKGGEVTPLFFIGAALGSALSGLMGAPNDLFAALGFVAVFAAAANTPLACALMGIELFGAQNAGYLAIACFVAYACSSHTGIYKSQRLAVRKR
;
A
#
# COMPACT_ATOMS: atom_id res chain seq x y z
N MET A 1 -12.97 -9.53 0.48
CA MET A 1 -14.28 -9.68 1.17
C MET A 1 -15.37 -8.94 0.42
N GLY A 2 -15.30 -7.62 0.25
CA GLY A 2 -16.36 -6.85 -0.41
C GLY A 2 -16.72 -7.35 -1.81
N GLY A 3 -15.74 -7.68 -2.67
CA GLY A 3 -16.00 -8.32 -3.97
C GLY A 3 -16.70 -9.70 -3.88
N SER A 4 -16.43 -10.48 -2.83
CA SER A 4 -17.09 -11.79 -2.60
C SER A 4 -18.54 -11.61 -2.16
N ILE A 5 -18.81 -10.64 -1.28
CA ILE A 5 -20.17 -10.25 -0.87
C ILE A 5 -20.94 -9.76 -2.11
N ALA A 6 -20.35 -8.84 -2.88
CA ALA A 6 -20.92 -8.37 -4.13
C ALA A 6 -21.22 -9.52 -5.11
N SER A 7 -20.34 -10.52 -5.22
CA SER A 7 -20.57 -11.73 -6.04
C SER A 7 -21.75 -12.57 -5.53
N ALA A 8 -21.91 -12.72 -4.21
CA ALA A 8 -23.04 -13.44 -3.62
C ALA A 8 -24.37 -12.72 -3.92
N PHE A 9 -24.41 -11.40 -3.75
CA PHE A 9 -25.56 -10.58 -4.12
C PHE A 9 -25.84 -10.66 -5.62
N ALA A 10 -24.82 -10.61 -6.47
CA ALA A 10 -24.99 -10.72 -7.91
C ALA A 10 -25.68 -12.03 -8.33
N LYS A 11 -25.32 -13.15 -7.66
CA LYS A 11 -25.95 -14.45 -7.87
C LYS A 11 -27.40 -14.47 -7.36
N ALA A 12 -27.64 -13.94 -6.16
CA ALA A 12 -28.98 -13.91 -5.55
C ALA A 12 -29.98 -13.10 -6.40
N PHE A 13 -29.55 -11.95 -6.92
CA PHE A 13 -30.39 -11.05 -7.72
C PHE A 13 -30.30 -11.28 -9.24
N ARG A 14 -29.61 -12.34 -9.69
CA ARG A 14 -29.43 -12.69 -11.11
C ARG A 14 -28.99 -11.51 -11.99
N VAL A 15 -28.00 -10.76 -11.49
CA VAL A 15 -27.52 -9.52 -12.12
C VAL A 15 -26.93 -9.81 -13.51
N PRO A 16 -27.26 -9.04 -14.56
CA PRO A 16 -26.76 -9.27 -15.91
C PRO A 16 -25.24 -9.05 -15.99
N PRO A 17 -24.53 -9.70 -16.94
CA PRO A 17 -23.06 -9.67 -17.02
C PRO A 17 -22.44 -8.27 -17.09
N ALA A 18 -23.10 -7.32 -17.77
CA ALA A 18 -22.64 -5.94 -17.86
C ALA A 18 -22.63 -5.25 -16.48
N ALA A 19 -23.66 -5.47 -15.66
CA ALA A 19 -23.77 -4.89 -14.32
C ALA A 19 -22.97 -5.66 -13.27
N LEU A 20 -22.71 -6.96 -13.48
CA LEU A 20 -21.90 -7.78 -12.58
C LEU A 20 -20.52 -7.17 -12.36
N ARG A 21 -19.87 -6.69 -13.43
CA ARG A 21 -18.56 -6.06 -13.34
C ARG A 21 -18.58 -4.83 -12.43
N ILE A 22 -19.54 -3.92 -12.64
CA ILE A 22 -19.69 -2.69 -11.86
C ILE A 22 -19.95 -3.04 -10.39
N LEU A 23 -20.81 -4.03 -10.12
CA LEU A 23 -21.13 -4.48 -8.77
C LEU A 23 -19.90 -5.07 -8.06
N LEU A 24 -19.07 -5.86 -8.75
CA LEU A 24 -17.81 -6.37 -8.18
C LEU A 24 -16.82 -5.25 -7.88
N MET A 25 -16.69 -4.26 -8.77
CA MET A 25 -15.84 -3.09 -8.56
C MET A 25 -16.33 -2.26 -7.36
N ALA A 26 -17.63 -2.02 -7.27
CA ALA A 26 -18.25 -1.35 -6.12
C ALA A 26 -18.00 -2.12 -4.80
N GLY A 27 -18.06 -3.45 -4.82
CA GLY A 27 -17.71 -4.28 -3.67
C GLY A 27 -16.24 -4.16 -3.26
N VAL A 28 -15.32 -4.06 -4.22
CA VAL A 28 -13.90 -3.79 -3.93
C VAL A 28 -13.73 -2.40 -3.32
N ALA A 29 -14.36 -1.38 -3.90
CA ALA A 29 -14.31 0.00 -3.43
C ALA A 29 -14.86 0.15 -2.01
N ALA A 30 -16.02 -0.46 -1.71
CA ALA A 30 -16.61 -0.51 -0.37
C ALA A 30 -15.67 -1.13 0.66
N GLY A 31 -15.06 -2.27 0.33
CA GLY A 31 -14.11 -2.93 1.22
C GLY A 31 -12.84 -2.12 1.46
N PHE A 32 -12.34 -1.43 0.44
CA PHE A 32 -11.17 -0.56 0.57
C PHE A 32 -11.46 0.66 1.44
N GLY A 33 -12.57 1.36 1.17
CA GLY A 33 -13.03 2.51 1.96
C GLY A 33 -13.26 2.15 3.43
N ALA A 34 -13.90 1.01 3.69
CA ALA A 34 -14.14 0.51 5.05
C ALA A 34 -12.83 0.22 5.82
N VAL A 35 -11.85 -0.43 5.19
CA VAL A 35 -10.62 -0.87 5.87
C VAL A 35 -9.64 0.28 6.11
N PHE A 36 -9.52 1.20 5.15
CA PHE A 36 -8.48 2.23 5.19
C PHE A 36 -9.00 3.63 5.53
N GLY A 37 -10.31 3.86 5.51
CA GLY A 37 -10.88 5.18 5.74
C GLY A 37 -10.64 6.16 4.60
N THR A 38 -10.32 5.65 3.40
CA THR A 38 -9.95 6.43 2.21
C THR A 38 -10.92 6.13 1.06
N PRO A 39 -12.16 6.66 1.11
CA PRO A 39 -13.20 6.32 0.15
C PRO A 39 -12.89 6.79 -1.28
N LEU A 40 -12.28 7.96 -1.49
CA LEU A 40 -11.92 8.43 -2.84
C LEU A 40 -10.85 7.54 -3.45
N ALA A 41 -9.81 7.21 -2.68
CA ALA A 41 -8.78 6.27 -3.09
C ALA A 41 -9.35 4.89 -3.40
N GLY A 42 -10.25 4.37 -2.56
CA GLY A 42 -10.88 3.08 -2.75
C GLY A 42 -11.73 3.00 -4.02
N ALA A 43 -12.47 4.07 -4.32
CA ALA A 43 -13.24 4.18 -5.55
C ALA A 43 -12.34 4.10 -6.79
N VAL A 44 -11.29 4.92 -6.84
CA VAL A 44 -10.36 4.94 -7.98
C VAL A 44 -9.52 3.66 -8.05
N PHE A 45 -9.12 3.10 -6.91
CA PHE A 45 -8.40 1.82 -6.84
C PHE A 45 -9.18 0.71 -7.52
N ALA A 46 -10.49 0.59 -7.25
CA ALA A 46 -11.34 -0.41 -7.89
C ALA A 46 -11.41 -0.28 -9.41
N LEU A 47 -11.28 0.95 -9.94
CA LEU A 47 -11.23 1.22 -11.38
C LEU A 47 -9.86 0.91 -11.99
N GLU A 48 -8.79 1.31 -11.31
CA GLU A 48 -7.41 1.29 -11.81
C GLU A 48 -6.76 -0.09 -11.68
N VAL A 49 -7.08 -0.84 -10.62
CA VAL A 49 -6.41 -2.11 -10.30
C VAL A 49 -6.71 -3.22 -11.31
N LEU A 50 -7.85 -3.20 -12.01
CA LEU A 50 -8.25 -4.31 -12.89
C LEU A 50 -7.46 -4.33 -14.21
N VAL A 51 -7.20 -3.15 -14.77
CA VAL A 51 -6.57 -3.00 -16.10
C VAL A 51 -5.52 -1.89 -16.04
N ILE A 52 -4.26 -2.30 -16.12
CA ILE A 52 -3.11 -1.40 -16.07
C ILE A 52 -3.17 -0.46 -17.29
N GLY A 53 -3.25 0.84 -17.02
CA GLY A 53 -3.28 1.91 -18.02
C GLY A 53 -4.66 2.22 -18.60
N ARG A 54 -5.76 1.72 -18.01
CA ARG A 54 -7.12 2.09 -18.44
C ARG A 54 -8.08 2.23 -17.25
N ILE A 55 -8.68 3.42 -17.11
CA ILE A 55 -9.74 3.70 -16.16
C ILE A 55 -11.10 3.59 -16.84
N GLN A 56 -12.07 3.07 -16.10
CA GLN A 56 -13.45 2.90 -16.55
C GLN A 56 -14.40 3.81 -15.78
N TYR A 57 -14.88 4.86 -16.45
CA TYR A 57 -15.66 5.91 -15.81
C TYR A 57 -17.14 5.53 -15.57
N ASP A 58 -17.66 4.52 -16.28
CA ASP A 58 -19.01 3.99 -16.09
C ASP A 58 -19.24 3.42 -14.68
N ALA A 59 -18.20 2.89 -14.05
CA ALA A 59 -18.25 2.38 -12.68
C ALA A 59 -17.87 3.42 -11.60
N LEU A 60 -17.49 4.65 -11.96
CA LEU A 60 -16.95 5.63 -11.01
C LEU A 60 -17.94 6.01 -9.91
N LEU A 61 -19.14 6.44 -10.30
CA LEU A 61 -20.17 6.86 -9.33
C LEU A 61 -20.61 5.69 -8.41
N PRO A 62 -20.92 4.48 -8.93
CA PRO A 62 -21.21 3.32 -8.10
C PRO A 62 -20.08 2.98 -7.12
N CYS A 63 -18.82 3.01 -7.57
CA CYS A 63 -17.68 2.72 -6.71
C CYS A 63 -17.49 3.77 -5.61
N LEU A 64 -17.67 5.05 -5.94
CA LEU A 64 -17.56 6.14 -4.98
C LEU A 64 -18.61 6.03 -3.88
N LEU A 65 -19.88 5.85 -4.26
CA LEU A 65 -20.97 5.69 -3.29
C LEU A 65 -20.74 4.47 -2.40
N ALA A 66 -20.32 3.34 -2.98
CA ALA A 66 -20.05 2.12 -2.24
C ALA A 66 -18.86 2.30 -1.26
N ALA A 67 -17.80 2.99 -1.67
CA ALA A 67 -16.65 3.31 -0.82
C ALA A 67 -17.03 4.22 0.35
N LEU A 68 -17.82 5.27 0.10
CA LEU A 68 -18.32 6.18 1.12
C LEU A 68 -19.22 5.44 2.14
N VAL A 69 -20.19 4.66 1.65
CA VAL A 69 -21.07 3.87 2.51
C VAL A 69 -20.27 2.85 3.33
N GLY A 70 -19.27 2.20 2.74
CA GLY A 70 -18.38 1.29 3.44
C GLY A 70 -17.63 1.99 4.59
N ASN A 71 -17.06 3.17 4.33
CA ASN A 71 -16.39 3.96 5.36
C ASN A 71 -17.36 4.43 6.46
N TRP A 72 -18.48 5.06 6.09
CA TRP A 72 -19.48 5.55 7.05
C TRP A 72 -20.07 4.43 7.91
N THR A 73 -20.18 3.21 7.38
CA THR A 73 -20.63 2.06 8.17
C THR A 73 -19.64 1.75 9.29
N CYS A 74 -18.32 1.76 9.01
CA CYS A 74 -17.28 1.58 10.02
C CYS A 74 -17.27 2.72 11.04
N GLU A 75 -17.37 3.96 10.59
CA GLU A 75 -17.44 5.14 11.47
C GLU A 75 -18.69 5.08 12.38
N ALA A 76 -19.85 4.71 11.84
CA ALA A 76 -21.08 4.53 12.61
C ALA A 76 -20.97 3.43 13.69
N TRP A 77 -20.06 2.48 13.49
CA TRP A 77 -19.73 1.42 14.46
C TRP A 77 -18.59 1.81 15.42
N GLY A 78 -18.14 3.07 15.39
CA GLY A 78 -17.09 3.60 16.26
C GLY A 78 -15.67 3.14 15.89
N ILE A 79 -15.47 2.59 14.68
CA ILE A 79 -14.13 2.26 14.19
C ILE A 79 -13.42 3.55 13.80
N VAL A 80 -12.24 3.75 14.37
CA VAL A 80 -11.38 4.90 14.08
C VAL A 80 -10.15 4.41 13.31
N HIS A 81 -9.88 5.03 12.17
CA HIS A 81 -8.67 4.76 11.40
C HIS A 81 -7.49 5.58 11.95
N THR A 82 -6.29 4.99 11.93
CA THR A 82 -5.08 5.67 12.39
C THR A 82 -4.84 6.94 11.58
N ARG A 83 -4.76 8.08 12.28
CA ARG A 83 -4.39 9.35 11.67
C ARG A 83 -2.87 9.46 11.66
N TYR A 84 -2.30 9.61 10.48
CA TYR A 84 -0.88 9.89 10.31
C TYR A 84 -0.72 11.39 10.12
N GLU A 85 -0.04 12.06 11.04
CA GLU A 85 0.22 13.48 10.91
C GLU A 85 1.55 13.71 10.20
N VAL A 86 1.51 14.39 9.06
CA VAL A 86 2.70 14.97 8.42
C VAL A 86 2.79 16.41 8.91
N ALA A 87 3.74 16.68 9.80
CA ALA A 87 3.95 18.00 10.39
C ALA A 87 4.68 18.95 9.41
N PHE A 88 5.37 18.40 8.41
CA PHE A 88 5.97 19.16 7.34
C PHE A 88 4.94 20.08 6.66
N MET A 89 5.21 21.40 6.76
CA MET A 89 4.36 22.50 6.28
C MET A 89 3.04 22.74 7.04
N ARG A 90 2.80 22.10 8.20
CA ARG A 90 1.60 22.38 9.01
C ARG A 90 1.58 23.82 9.56
N ASP A 91 2.74 24.33 9.96
CA ASP A 91 2.89 25.65 10.60
C ASP A 91 3.41 26.73 9.64
N VAL A 92 3.63 26.39 8.37
CA VAL A 92 4.03 27.39 7.37
C VAL A 92 2.76 28.10 6.91
N ILE A 93 2.51 29.28 7.47
CA ILE A 93 1.49 30.21 6.99
C ILE A 93 1.97 30.72 5.62
N ILE A 94 1.69 29.95 4.56
CA ILE A 94 1.92 30.43 3.19
C ILE A 94 0.78 31.40 2.88
N PRO A 95 1.06 32.68 2.55
CA PRO A 95 0.02 33.66 2.20
C PRO A 95 -0.77 33.26 0.94
N SER A 96 -0.24 32.32 0.16
CA SER A 96 -0.91 31.66 -0.95
C SER A 96 -1.25 30.21 -0.56
N GLN A 97 -2.50 29.83 -0.70
CA GLN A 97 -3.02 28.46 -0.57
C GLN A 97 -2.54 27.54 -1.72
N GLY A 98 -1.28 27.71 -2.16
CA GLY A 98 -0.71 27.07 -3.34
C GLY A 98 0.31 25.98 -2.99
N PHE A 99 0.56 25.09 -3.94
CA PHE A 99 1.59 24.06 -3.85
C PHE A 99 2.98 24.69 -3.63
N HIS A 100 3.66 24.33 -2.54
CA HIS A 100 5.03 24.78 -2.28
C HIS A 100 6.01 24.04 -3.17
N PHE A 101 6.51 24.72 -4.20
CA PHE A 101 7.48 24.17 -5.14
C PHE A 101 8.92 24.47 -4.66
N ASP A 102 9.58 23.46 -4.11
CA ASP A 102 11.02 23.48 -3.85
C ASP A 102 11.72 22.53 -4.84
N PRO A 103 12.48 23.04 -5.84
CA PRO A 103 13.16 22.22 -6.81
C PRO A 103 14.14 21.21 -6.21
N TRP A 104 14.78 21.55 -5.09
CA TRP A 104 15.77 20.69 -4.45
C TRP A 104 15.10 19.54 -3.72
N LEU A 105 14.04 19.84 -2.95
CA LEU A 105 13.19 18.81 -2.35
C LEU A 105 12.59 17.91 -3.44
N LEU A 106 12.11 18.49 -4.54
CA LEU A 106 11.54 17.73 -5.64
C LEU A 106 12.55 16.75 -6.26
N GLY A 107 13.80 17.18 -6.47
CA GLY A 107 14.87 16.29 -6.94
C GLY A 107 15.11 15.11 -5.99
N ARG A 108 15.08 15.37 -4.68
CA ARG A 108 15.16 14.32 -3.65
C ARG A 108 13.96 13.37 -3.69
N VAL A 109 12.75 13.89 -3.86
CA VAL A 109 11.52 13.08 -4.00
C VAL A 109 11.60 12.17 -5.22
N VAL A 110 12.01 12.69 -6.38
CA VAL A 110 12.16 11.89 -7.60
C VAL A 110 13.16 10.75 -7.39
N LEU A 111 14.34 11.05 -6.81
CA LEU A 111 15.37 10.03 -6.55
C LEU A 111 14.88 8.95 -5.58
N ALA A 112 14.22 9.33 -4.48
CA ALA A 112 13.64 8.37 -3.55
C ALA A 112 12.53 7.53 -4.19
N SER A 113 11.77 8.11 -5.11
CA SER A 113 10.68 7.42 -5.82
C SER A 113 11.18 6.34 -6.77
N VAL A 114 12.34 6.53 -7.38
CA VAL A 114 13.03 5.45 -8.11
C VAL A 114 13.30 4.27 -7.17
N ALA A 115 13.85 4.54 -5.97
CA ALA A 115 14.10 3.50 -4.97
C ALA A 115 12.81 2.82 -4.49
N PHE A 116 11.70 3.56 -4.31
CA PHE A 116 10.40 2.97 -3.97
C PHE A 116 9.89 2.03 -5.07
N GLY A 117 10.00 2.41 -6.35
CA GLY A 117 9.61 1.56 -7.49
C GLY A 117 10.47 0.29 -7.62
N LEU A 118 11.78 0.41 -7.37
CA LEU A 118 12.69 -0.73 -7.33
C LEU A 118 12.40 -1.66 -6.16
N CYS A 119 12.11 -1.12 -4.97
CA CYS A 119 11.70 -1.89 -3.80
C CYS A 119 10.42 -2.69 -4.06
N ALA A 120 9.41 -2.07 -4.68
CA ALA A 120 8.18 -2.75 -5.07
C ALA A 120 8.42 -3.89 -6.09
N THR A 121 9.33 -3.66 -7.05
CA THR A 121 9.74 -4.68 -8.02
C THR A 121 10.46 -5.84 -7.32
N PHE A 122 11.36 -5.53 -6.38
CA PHE A 122 12.07 -6.53 -5.58
C PHE A 122 11.09 -7.36 -4.75
N PHE A 123 10.17 -6.72 -4.03
CA PHE A 123 9.12 -7.39 -3.27
C PHE A 123 8.32 -8.36 -4.16
N THR A 124 7.81 -7.88 -5.30
CA THR A 124 6.97 -8.68 -6.19
C THR A 124 7.73 -9.88 -6.75
N ARG A 125 8.96 -9.67 -7.23
CA ARG A 125 9.80 -10.74 -7.77
C ARG A 125 10.18 -11.75 -6.69
N ALA A 126 10.57 -11.30 -5.51
CA ALA A 126 10.92 -12.16 -4.39
C ALA A 126 9.71 -13.01 -3.96
N SER A 127 8.53 -12.42 -3.79
CA SER A 127 7.29 -13.13 -3.45
C SER A 127 6.91 -14.19 -4.49
N HIS A 128 7.04 -13.86 -5.78
CA HIS A 128 6.72 -14.78 -6.87
C HIS A 128 7.74 -15.93 -6.97
N TRP A 129 9.03 -15.60 -6.90
CA TRP A 129 10.12 -16.57 -6.93
C TRP A 129 10.04 -17.52 -5.74
N LEU A 130 9.98 -16.99 -4.51
CA LEU A 130 9.92 -17.82 -3.31
C LEU A 130 8.61 -18.64 -3.27
N GLY A 131 7.50 -18.09 -3.75
CA GLY A 131 6.24 -18.84 -3.89
C GLY A 131 6.33 -19.98 -4.91
N GLY A 132 7.19 -19.87 -5.92
CA GLY A 132 7.53 -20.95 -6.84
C GLY A 132 8.41 -22.01 -6.18
N VAL A 133 9.47 -21.58 -5.49
CA VAL A 133 10.38 -22.46 -4.74
C VAL A 133 9.62 -23.26 -3.68
N MET A 134 8.73 -22.62 -2.90
CA MET A 134 7.94 -23.31 -1.87
C MET A 134 7.03 -24.40 -2.46
N LYS A 135 6.51 -24.21 -3.68
CA LYS A 135 5.70 -25.24 -4.35
C LYS A 135 6.54 -26.41 -4.85
N GLN A 136 7.80 -26.16 -5.23
CA GLN A 136 8.74 -27.20 -5.64
C GLN A 136 9.27 -27.98 -4.43
N LEU A 137 9.66 -27.26 -3.37
CA LEU A 137 10.19 -27.84 -2.14
C LEU A 137 9.14 -28.65 -1.37
N CYS A 138 7.90 -28.16 -1.31
CA CYS A 138 6.82 -28.81 -0.61
C CYS A 138 5.51 -28.79 -1.44
N PRO A 139 5.27 -29.84 -2.25
CA PRO A 139 4.05 -29.95 -3.06
C PRO A 139 2.77 -29.85 -2.23
N ASN A 140 2.77 -30.45 -1.03
CA ASN A 140 1.64 -30.41 -0.11
C ASN A 140 1.36 -28.97 0.37
N SER A 141 0.18 -28.44 0.03
CA SER A 141 -0.23 -27.07 0.38
C SER A 141 -0.40 -26.83 1.87
N LEU A 142 -0.73 -27.87 2.65
CA LEU A 142 -0.96 -27.76 4.09
C LEU A 142 0.35 -27.66 4.89
N LEU A 143 1.44 -28.21 4.35
CA LEU A 143 2.75 -28.20 5.02
C LEU A 143 3.57 -26.94 4.72
N ARG A 144 3.28 -26.22 3.62
CA ARG A 144 4.02 -24.98 3.28
C ARG A 144 3.95 -23.92 4.38
N PRO A 145 2.79 -23.62 5.01
CA PRO A 145 2.73 -22.68 6.13
C PRO A 145 3.53 -23.13 7.35
N VAL A 146 3.69 -24.45 7.57
CA VAL A 146 4.53 -24.98 8.66
C VAL A 146 6.00 -24.61 8.42
N ILE A 147 6.50 -24.82 7.19
CA ILE A 147 7.87 -24.45 6.80
C ILE A 147 8.07 -22.94 6.97
N GLY A 148 7.14 -22.13 6.46
CA GLY A 148 7.19 -20.68 6.61
C GLY A 148 7.15 -20.23 8.07
N GLY A 149 6.30 -20.85 8.89
CA GLY A 149 6.19 -20.55 10.31
C GLY A 149 7.48 -20.85 11.06
N VAL A 150 8.11 -22.00 10.79
CA VAL A 150 9.43 -22.35 11.37
C VAL A 150 10.49 -21.34 10.94
N ALA A 151 10.52 -20.92 9.67
CA ALA A 151 11.45 -19.91 9.19
C ALA A 151 11.25 -18.55 9.88
N ILE A 152 9.99 -18.11 10.05
CA ILE A 152 9.68 -16.86 10.76
C ILE A 152 10.08 -16.94 12.24
N ILE A 153 9.79 -18.05 12.92
CA ILE A 153 10.21 -18.28 14.32
C ILE A 153 11.74 -18.22 14.42
N ALA A 154 12.46 -18.88 13.52
CA ALA A 154 13.92 -18.83 13.48
C ALA A 154 14.45 -17.39 13.28
N LEU A 155 13.84 -16.62 12.39
CA LEU A 155 14.21 -15.21 12.18
C LEU A 155 13.95 -14.33 13.41
N VAL A 156 12.83 -14.53 14.11
CA VAL A 156 12.54 -13.84 15.37
C VAL A 156 13.63 -14.12 16.42
N HIS A 157 14.05 -15.38 16.56
CA HIS A 157 15.12 -15.74 17.49
C HIS A 157 16.49 -15.22 17.06
N LEU A 158 16.79 -15.22 15.76
CA LEU A 158 18.05 -14.72 15.21
C LEU A 158 18.20 -13.20 15.43
N LEU A 159 17.13 -12.43 15.21
CA LEU A 159 17.15 -10.98 15.37
C LEU A 159 16.90 -10.52 16.81
N GLY A 160 16.38 -11.40 17.66
CA GLY A 160 16.00 -11.06 19.03
C GLY A 160 14.83 -10.09 19.13
N THR A 161 14.06 -9.89 18.06
CA THR A 161 12.94 -8.94 18.00
C THR A 161 11.70 -9.53 17.33
N ARG A 162 10.53 -9.00 17.71
CA ARG A 162 9.21 -9.37 17.17
C ARG A 162 8.58 -8.24 16.33
N GLU A 163 9.27 -7.11 16.17
CA GLU A 163 8.72 -5.89 15.56
C GLU A 163 8.26 -6.07 14.10
N PHE A 164 8.82 -7.06 13.38
CA PHE A 164 8.46 -7.34 11.99
C PHE A 164 7.27 -8.28 11.83
N LEU A 165 6.70 -8.80 12.93
CA LEU A 165 5.49 -9.62 12.89
C LEU A 165 4.23 -8.78 12.62
N GLY A 166 3.14 -9.45 12.22
CA GLY A 166 1.83 -8.82 12.02
C GLY A 166 1.81 -7.75 10.93
N LEU A 167 0.82 -6.85 11.01
CA LEU A 167 0.58 -5.81 9.99
C LEU A 167 1.58 -4.66 10.06
N GLY A 168 2.25 -4.45 11.20
CA GLY A 168 3.11 -3.29 11.45
C GLY A 168 2.39 -2.05 11.94
N VAL A 169 1.08 -2.12 12.24
CA VAL A 169 0.29 -1.00 12.81
C VAL A 169 0.23 -1.02 14.34
N TRP A 170 0.50 -2.18 14.95
CA TRP A 170 0.44 -2.39 16.39
C TRP A 170 1.43 -3.50 16.79
N SER A 171 2.04 -3.35 17.96
CA SER A 171 2.86 -4.37 18.61
C SER A 171 2.49 -4.46 20.10
N PRO A 172 2.56 -5.65 20.73
CA PRO A 172 2.45 -5.77 22.18
C PRO A 172 3.58 -5.07 22.94
N ASN A 173 4.73 -4.84 22.30
CA ASN A 173 5.86 -4.15 22.91
C ASN A 173 5.84 -2.66 22.50
N PRO A 174 5.75 -1.72 23.46
CA PRO A 174 5.67 -0.28 23.15
C PRO A 174 6.86 0.31 22.39
N GLY A 175 8.03 -0.34 22.45
CA GLY A 175 9.25 0.12 21.77
C GLY A 175 9.44 -0.43 20.35
N ASP A 176 8.58 -1.35 19.91
CA ASP A 176 8.71 -1.95 18.59
C ASP A 176 8.31 -0.95 17.50
N LEU A 177 8.96 -1.06 16.35
CA LEU A 177 8.66 -0.23 15.20
C LEU A 177 7.26 -0.53 14.65
N THR A 178 6.48 0.54 14.48
CA THR A 178 5.20 0.55 13.78
C THR A 178 5.24 1.58 12.66
N ILE A 179 4.23 1.58 11.78
CA ILE A 179 4.13 2.58 10.72
C ILE A 179 4.20 4.00 11.29
N SER A 180 3.51 4.28 12.39
CA SER A 180 3.51 5.62 13.03
C SER A 180 4.87 6.02 13.59
N SER A 181 5.72 5.06 13.97
CA SER A 181 7.08 5.32 14.46
C SER A 181 7.94 6.05 13.41
N PHE A 182 7.69 5.85 12.11
CA PHE A 182 8.46 6.48 11.02
C PHE A 182 8.07 7.94 10.75
N PHE A 183 6.96 8.41 11.32
CA PHE A 183 6.52 9.81 11.20
C PHE A 183 7.09 10.69 12.32
N GLN A 184 7.76 10.09 13.30
CA GLN A 184 8.38 10.83 14.40
C GLN A 184 9.70 11.49 13.93
N PRO A 185 9.96 12.77 14.29
CA PRO A 185 11.21 13.43 13.95
C PRO A 185 12.43 12.67 14.49
N GLY A 186 13.47 12.51 13.67
CA GLY A 186 14.75 11.91 14.07
C GLY A 186 14.77 10.38 14.14
N ASN A 187 13.64 9.69 14.03
CA ASN A 187 13.60 8.22 14.02
C ASN A 187 13.89 7.67 12.62
N THR A 188 15.17 7.48 12.28
CA THR A 188 15.61 6.97 10.97
C THR A 188 16.18 5.55 11.09
N VAL A 189 15.31 4.54 11.10
CA VAL A 189 15.75 3.14 11.17
C VAL A 189 16.06 2.59 9.77
N GLN A 190 17.35 2.48 9.47
CA GLN A 190 17.86 2.22 8.12
C GLN A 190 17.45 0.85 7.53
N TRP A 191 17.31 -0.20 8.36
CA TRP A 191 17.12 -1.58 7.89
C TRP A 191 15.72 -2.14 8.13
N ALA A 192 14.82 -1.39 8.76
CA ALA A 192 13.49 -1.88 9.12
C ALA A 192 12.64 -2.29 7.90
N TRP A 193 12.78 -1.55 6.78
CA TRP A 193 12.08 -1.86 5.53
C TRP A 193 12.48 -3.22 4.96
N PHE A 194 13.77 -3.57 5.04
CA PHE A 194 14.30 -4.81 4.48
C PHE A 194 13.85 -6.02 5.31
N TRP A 195 13.93 -5.91 6.63
CA TRP A 195 13.47 -6.98 7.52
C TRP A 195 11.96 -7.20 7.39
N LYS A 196 11.14 -6.13 7.38
CA LYS A 196 9.70 -6.29 7.15
C LYS A 196 9.41 -6.93 5.80
N LEU A 197 10.13 -6.53 4.75
CA LEU A 197 10.02 -7.13 3.42
C LEU A 197 10.31 -8.63 3.48
N LEU A 198 11.43 -9.04 4.09
CA LEU A 198 11.83 -10.44 4.19
C LEU A 198 10.78 -11.28 4.94
N PHE A 199 10.33 -10.82 6.10
CA PHE A 199 9.30 -11.48 6.90
C PHE A 199 7.99 -11.63 6.12
N THR A 200 7.59 -10.58 5.41
CA THR A 200 6.35 -10.56 4.64
C THR A 200 6.42 -11.52 3.45
N VAL A 201 7.52 -11.49 2.70
CA VAL A 201 7.78 -12.39 1.56
C VAL A 201 7.74 -13.84 2.02
N ILE A 202 8.47 -14.21 3.08
CA ILE A 202 8.48 -15.57 3.61
C ILE A 202 7.09 -16.01 4.03
N THR A 203 6.38 -15.17 4.78
CA THR A 203 5.03 -15.47 5.28
C THR A 203 4.06 -15.76 4.14
N LEU A 204 3.97 -14.87 3.16
CA LEU A 204 3.00 -14.96 2.06
C LEU A 204 3.36 -16.04 1.05
N SER A 205 4.65 -16.16 0.68
CA SER A 205 5.12 -17.19 -0.25
C SER A 205 4.97 -18.61 0.31
N SER A 206 4.97 -18.76 1.63
CA SER A 206 4.71 -20.03 2.32
C SER A 206 3.22 -20.37 2.43
N GLY A 207 2.32 -19.49 2.01
CA GLY A 207 0.89 -19.76 1.90
C GLY A 207 0.04 -19.31 3.08
N PHE A 208 0.57 -18.50 4.01
CA PHE A 208 -0.27 -17.81 4.98
C PHE A 208 -1.26 -16.88 4.27
N LYS A 209 -2.50 -16.84 4.77
CA LYS A 209 -3.55 -15.97 4.25
C LYS A 209 -3.49 -14.63 4.97
N GLY A 210 -3.43 -13.56 4.19
CA GLY A 210 -3.36 -12.19 4.68
C GLY A 210 -3.25 -11.22 3.50
N GLY A 211 -3.42 -9.93 3.76
CA GLY A 211 -3.18 -8.89 2.78
C GLY A 211 -1.71 -8.45 2.77
N GLU A 212 -1.19 -8.14 1.59
CA GLU A 212 0.18 -7.62 1.42
C GLU A 212 0.23 -6.08 1.52
N VAL A 213 -0.94 -5.44 1.50
CA VAL A 213 -1.11 -3.97 1.42
C VAL A 213 -0.49 -3.25 2.63
N THR A 214 -0.92 -3.58 3.85
CA THR A 214 -0.41 -2.91 5.06
C THR A 214 1.08 -3.17 5.31
N PRO A 215 1.62 -4.40 5.09
CA PRO A 215 3.06 -4.58 5.09
C PRO A 215 3.80 -3.73 4.05
N LEU A 216 3.26 -3.54 2.85
CA LEU A 216 3.86 -2.64 1.85
C LEU A 216 3.86 -1.18 2.31
N PHE A 217 2.82 -0.74 3.04
CA PHE A 217 2.82 0.57 3.68
C PHE A 217 3.94 0.71 4.71
N PHE A 218 4.16 -0.30 5.55
CA PHE A 218 5.27 -0.30 6.50
C PHE A 218 6.62 -0.27 5.78
N ILE A 219 6.83 -1.15 4.80
CA ILE A 219 8.07 -1.22 4.04
C ILE A 219 8.35 0.12 3.36
N GLY A 220 7.32 0.73 2.78
CA GLY A 220 7.39 2.05 2.16
C GLY A 220 7.74 3.16 3.14
N ALA A 221 7.02 3.26 4.26
CA ALA A 221 7.28 4.27 5.29
C ALA A 221 8.69 4.13 5.89
N ALA A 222 9.11 2.90 6.18
CA ALA A 222 10.43 2.60 6.68
C ALA A 222 11.54 2.95 5.67
N LEU A 223 11.36 2.62 4.39
CA LEU A 223 12.32 2.96 3.34
C LEU A 223 12.39 4.46 3.11
N GLY A 224 11.24 5.14 3.12
CA GLY A 224 11.16 6.59 3.05
C GLY A 224 11.91 7.26 4.20
N SER A 225 11.69 6.78 5.42
CA SER A 225 12.40 7.26 6.61
C SER A 225 13.91 7.00 6.55
N ALA A 226 14.35 5.84 6.08
CA ALA A 226 15.77 5.55 5.87
C ALA A 226 16.42 6.52 4.86
N LEU A 227 15.76 6.75 3.72
CA LEU A 227 16.22 7.65 2.68
C LEU A 227 16.21 9.11 3.11
N SER A 228 15.24 9.54 3.92
CA SER A 228 15.19 10.91 4.45
C SER A 228 16.42 11.24 5.28
N GLY A 229 16.86 10.31 6.13
CA GLY A 229 18.09 10.43 6.93
C GLY A 229 19.34 10.55 6.07
N LEU A 230 19.45 9.75 5.00
CA LEU A 230 20.58 9.80 4.07
C LEU A 230 20.60 11.10 3.25
N MET A 231 19.43 11.62 2.90
CA MET A 231 19.29 12.77 2.00
C MET A 231 19.16 14.10 2.74
N GLY A 232 19.08 14.09 4.08
CA GLY A 232 18.80 15.26 4.90
C GLY A 232 17.44 15.89 4.54
N ALA A 233 16.43 15.06 4.31
CA ALA A 233 15.08 15.47 3.92
C ALA A 233 14.07 15.31 5.08
N PRO A 234 12.89 15.94 5.02
CA PRO A 234 11.89 15.81 6.07
C PRO A 234 11.41 14.36 6.23
N ASN A 235 11.57 13.80 7.43
CA ASN A 235 11.36 12.37 7.69
C ASN A 235 9.91 11.93 7.50
N ASP A 236 8.99 12.68 8.09
CA ASP A 236 7.55 12.47 8.02
C ASP A 236 7.00 12.55 6.59
N LEU A 237 7.45 13.53 5.81
CA LEU A 237 7.11 13.63 4.39
C LEU A 237 7.60 12.39 3.64
N PHE A 238 8.87 12.01 3.78
CA PHE A 238 9.43 10.88 3.04
C PHE A 238 8.81 9.54 3.47
N ALA A 239 8.46 9.38 4.76
CA ALA A 239 7.69 8.24 5.23
C ALA A 239 6.31 8.19 4.53
N ALA A 240 5.59 9.31 4.43
CA ALA A 240 4.34 9.39 3.67
C ALA A 240 4.51 9.06 2.18
N LEU A 241 5.55 9.60 1.54
CA LEU A 241 5.86 9.35 0.13
C LEU A 241 6.15 7.86 -0.11
N GLY A 242 7.00 7.24 0.72
CA GLY A 242 7.33 5.84 0.62
C GLY A 242 6.11 4.94 0.85
N PHE A 243 5.28 5.25 1.85
CA PHE A 243 4.04 4.56 2.16
C PHE A 243 3.15 4.40 0.92
N VAL A 244 2.90 5.51 0.20
CA VAL A 244 2.01 5.48 -0.97
C VAL A 244 2.70 4.98 -2.23
N ALA A 245 3.97 5.34 -2.44
CA ALA A 245 4.68 5.08 -3.68
C ALA A 245 5.08 3.61 -3.84
N VAL A 246 5.50 2.94 -2.76
CA VAL A 246 5.79 1.49 -2.80
C VAL A 246 4.52 0.71 -3.12
N PHE A 247 3.39 1.08 -2.52
CA PHE A 247 2.11 0.43 -2.83
C PHE A 247 1.63 0.76 -4.26
N ALA A 248 1.74 2.02 -4.70
CA ALA A 248 1.41 2.44 -6.07
C ALA A 248 2.14 1.61 -7.12
N ALA A 249 3.44 1.41 -6.92
CA ALA A 249 4.29 0.62 -7.78
C ALA A 249 3.94 -0.88 -7.74
N ALA A 250 3.76 -1.44 -6.54
CA ALA A 250 3.46 -2.86 -6.35
C ALA A 250 2.07 -3.25 -6.87
N ALA A 251 1.08 -2.38 -6.72
CA ALA A 251 -0.30 -2.59 -7.15
C ALA A 251 -0.59 -2.09 -8.57
N ASN A 252 0.35 -1.38 -9.21
CA ASN A 252 0.13 -0.70 -10.49
C ASN A 252 -1.03 0.31 -10.47
N THR A 253 -1.19 1.06 -9.38
CA THR A 253 -2.31 2.01 -9.17
C THR A 253 -1.84 3.39 -8.71
N PRO A 254 -1.08 4.14 -9.54
CA PRO A 254 -0.52 5.43 -9.13
C PRO A 254 -1.58 6.49 -8.81
N LEU A 255 -2.71 6.53 -9.53
CA LEU A 255 -3.73 7.55 -9.29
C LEU A 255 -4.45 7.30 -7.97
N ALA A 256 -4.86 6.05 -7.72
CA ALA A 256 -5.52 5.68 -6.48
C ALA A 256 -4.63 5.94 -5.26
N CYS A 257 -3.33 5.62 -5.35
CA CYS A 257 -2.40 5.83 -4.24
C CYS A 257 -2.04 7.30 -4.01
N ALA A 258 -2.03 8.13 -5.06
CA ALA A 258 -1.89 9.58 -4.89
C ALA A 258 -3.08 10.16 -4.11
N LEU A 259 -4.31 9.76 -4.45
CA LEU A 259 -5.52 10.15 -3.71
C LEU A 259 -5.51 9.60 -2.28
N MET A 260 -5.05 8.37 -2.09
CA MET A 260 -4.87 7.77 -0.76
C MET A 260 -3.93 8.62 0.10
N GLY A 261 -2.83 9.09 -0.48
CA GLY A 261 -1.91 9.99 0.21
C GLY A 261 -2.57 11.30 0.65
N ILE A 262 -3.42 11.87 -0.20
CA ILE A 262 -4.17 13.10 0.12
C ILE A 262 -5.17 12.85 1.26
N GLU A 263 -5.92 11.75 1.22
CA GLU A 263 -6.90 11.40 2.26
C GLU A 263 -6.22 11.07 3.61
N LEU A 264 -5.04 10.44 3.59
CA LEU A 264 -4.33 10.02 4.82
C LEU A 264 -3.41 11.10 5.41
N PHE A 265 -2.73 11.88 4.56
CA PHE A 265 -1.66 12.79 4.98
C PHE A 265 -1.97 14.27 4.70
N GLY A 266 -3.10 14.57 4.06
CA GLY A 266 -3.53 15.92 3.72
C GLY A 266 -3.15 16.37 2.31
N ALA A 267 -3.87 17.39 1.82
CA ALA A 267 -3.73 17.91 0.46
C ALA A 267 -2.53 18.84 0.25
N GLN A 268 -1.89 19.31 1.34
CA GLN A 268 -0.79 20.29 1.29
C GLN A 268 0.39 19.77 0.46
N ASN A 269 0.69 18.48 0.57
CA ASN A 269 1.81 17.82 -0.11
C ASN A 269 1.37 17.01 -1.34
N ALA A 270 0.17 17.28 -1.89
CA ALA A 270 -0.43 16.50 -2.98
C ALA A 270 0.49 16.35 -4.21
N GLY A 271 1.21 17.41 -4.59
CA GLY A 271 2.14 17.35 -5.73
C GLY A 271 3.32 16.40 -5.49
N TYR A 272 3.91 16.39 -4.29
CA TYR A 272 4.99 15.45 -3.95
C TYR A 272 4.48 14.00 -3.89
N LEU A 273 3.30 13.79 -3.28
CA LEU A 273 2.66 12.47 -3.20
C LEU A 273 2.35 11.89 -4.59
N ALA A 274 1.78 12.71 -5.48
CA ALA A 274 1.49 12.33 -6.86
C ALA A 274 2.78 11.97 -7.61
N ILE A 275 3.78 12.86 -7.59
CA ILE A 275 5.06 12.62 -8.27
C ILE A 275 5.70 11.34 -7.76
N ALA A 276 5.69 11.09 -6.45
CA ALA A 276 6.25 9.87 -5.90
C ALA A 276 5.53 8.61 -6.39
N CYS A 277 4.20 8.62 -6.40
CA CYS A 277 3.40 7.51 -6.91
C CYS A 277 3.66 7.23 -8.41
N PHE A 278 3.66 8.27 -9.24
CA PHE A 278 3.83 8.13 -10.69
C PHE A 278 5.26 7.73 -11.08
N VAL A 279 6.28 8.31 -10.44
CA VAL A 279 7.68 7.94 -10.69
C VAL A 279 7.95 6.50 -10.23
N ALA A 280 7.52 6.12 -9.03
CA ALA A 280 7.68 4.75 -8.55
C ALA A 280 6.92 3.73 -9.44
N TYR A 281 5.73 4.10 -9.91
CA TYR A 281 4.98 3.31 -10.88
C TYR A 281 5.74 3.15 -12.20
N ALA A 282 6.32 4.23 -12.76
CA ALA A 282 7.07 4.17 -14.01
C ALA A 282 8.35 3.32 -13.88
N CYS A 283 9.06 3.43 -12.74
CA CYS A 283 10.29 2.68 -12.48
C CYS A 283 10.07 1.22 -12.02
N SER A 284 8.83 0.77 -11.87
CA SER A 284 8.52 -0.59 -11.42
C SER A 284 8.10 -1.52 -12.56
N SER A 285 8.25 -2.83 -12.37
CA SER A 285 7.83 -3.83 -13.37
C SER A 285 6.33 -3.79 -13.66
N HIS A 286 5.91 -4.26 -14.83
CA HIS A 286 4.48 -4.47 -15.13
C HIS A 286 3.87 -5.58 -14.27
N THR A 287 4.69 -6.55 -13.84
CA THR A 287 4.28 -7.56 -12.87
C THR A 287 4.15 -6.89 -11.51
N GLY A 288 2.93 -6.85 -10.97
CA GLY A 288 2.64 -6.43 -9.61
C GLY A 288 2.24 -7.60 -8.72
N ILE A 289 1.77 -7.29 -7.52
CA ILE A 289 1.30 -8.27 -6.52
C ILE A 289 0.03 -9.02 -6.97
N TYR A 290 -0.73 -8.44 -7.90
CA TYR A 290 -1.95 -9.01 -8.44
C TYR A 290 -1.69 -9.70 -9.79
N LYS A 291 -1.52 -11.03 -9.78
CA LYS A 291 -1.25 -11.83 -10.99
C LYS A 291 -2.35 -11.79 -12.05
N SER A 292 -3.58 -11.44 -11.66
CA SER A 292 -4.75 -11.38 -12.55
C SER A 292 -4.93 -10.03 -13.25
N GLN A 293 -4.05 -9.05 -13.00
CA GLN A 293 -4.11 -7.75 -13.68
C GLN A 293 -3.89 -7.91 -15.18
N ARG A 294 -4.71 -7.20 -15.96
CA ARG A 294 -4.56 -7.17 -17.42
C ARG A 294 -3.77 -5.92 -17.81
N LEU A 295 -2.81 -6.07 -18.70
CA LEU A 295 -2.04 -4.94 -19.25
C LEU A 295 -2.75 -4.39 -20.49
N ALA A 296 -3.21 -3.14 -20.44
CA ALA A 296 -3.75 -2.45 -21.62
C ALA A 296 -2.71 -1.51 -22.23
N VAL A 297 -2.05 -0.70 -21.41
CA VAL A 297 -1.00 0.23 -21.85
C VAL A 297 0.28 -0.05 -21.08
N ARG A 298 1.40 -0.18 -21.80
CA ARG A 298 2.73 -0.35 -21.19
C ARG A 298 3.15 0.96 -20.52
N LYS A 299 3.68 0.85 -19.30
CA LYS A 299 4.51 1.88 -18.66
C LYS A 299 5.62 2.32 -19.64
N ARG A 300 5.82 3.63 -19.76
CA ARG A 300 6.89 4.27 -20.53
C ARG A 300 7.76 5.07 -19.58
#